data_AF-A0A8J4E921-F1
#
_entry.id   AF-A0A8J4E921-F1
#
_cell.length_a   1.000
_cell.length_b   1.000
_cell.length_c   1.000
_cell.angle_alpha   90.00
_cell.angle_beta   90.00
_cell.angle_gamma   90.00
#
_symmetry.space_group_name_H-M   'P 1'
#
loop_
_entity.id
_entity.type
_entity.pdbx_description
1 polymer ?
#
loop_
_entity_poly.entity_id
_entity_poly.type
_entity_poly.pdbx_seq_one_letter_code
_entity_poly.pdbx_strand_id
1 'polypeptide(L)'
;MRIDGRIEPLVREAFGAAVARDADRFRAALTAIGSADDSVASESVHLALVIDTYALLDIHQGAKPDGAQLRELGREFCEMEKWAVPDPAAVTPFLEALANRSPVEDVLPPEQISVLVFLVGAWLLASFLKNNQNWTDYLDSILDGLEAYDGK
;
A
#
# COMPACT_ATOMS: atom_id res chain seq x y z
N MET A 1 9.34 -13.97 -4.25
CA MET A 1 8.05 -14.44 -3.73
C MET A 1 7.14 -14.89 -4.87
N ARG A 2 6.57 -16.10 -4.82
CA ARG A 2 5.48 -16.49 -5.71
C ARG A 2 4.16 -15.92 -5.19
N ILE A 3 3.46 -15.14 -6.02
CA ILE A 3 2.19 -14.52 -5.65
C ILE A 3 1.06 -15.53 -5.91
N ASP A 4 0.20 -15.78 -4.92
CA ASP A 4 -0.98 -16.62 -5.12
C ASP A 4 -1.97 -15.89 -6.04
N GLY A 5 -2.43 -16.56 -7.09
CA GLY A 5 -3.41 -16.02 -8.03
C GLY A 5 -4.77 -15.70 -7.41
N ARG A 6 -5.03 -16.12 -6.16
CA ARG A 6 -6.20 -15.71 -5.37
C ARG A 6 -6.01 -14.35 -4.67
N ILE A 7 -4.77 -13.95 -4.42
CA ILE A 7 -4.42 -12.78 -3.61
C ILE A 7 -4.28 -11.54 -4.47
N GLU A 8 -3.55 -11.64 -5.58
CA GLU A 8 -3.30 -10.49 -6.46
C GLU A 8 -4.60 -9.79 -6.89
N PRO A 9 -5.67 -10.49 -7.32
CA PRO A 9 -6.90 -9.82 -7.72
C PRO A 9 -7.57 -9.05 -6.57
N LEU A 10 -7.49 -9.55 -5.34
CA LEU A 10 -8.06 -8.90 -4.16
C LEU A 10 -7.29 -7.62 -3.82
N VAL A 11 -5.96 -7.69 -3.82
CA VAL A 11 -5.08 -6.53 -3.57
C VAL A 11 -5.25 -5.47 -4.66
N ARG A 12 -5.30 -5.89 -5.94
CA ARG A 12 -5.55 -4.99 -7.07
C ARG A 12 -6.92 -4.33 -7.00
N GLU A 13 -7.96 -5.05 -6.59
CA GLU A 13 -9.30 -4.50 -6.42
C GLU A 13 -9.34 -3.45 -5.30
N ALA A 14 -8.72 -3.73 -4.16
CA ALA A 14 -8.63 -2.78 -3.04
C ALA A 14 -7.87 -1.50 -3.44
N PHE A 15 -6.71 -1.63 -4.09
CA PHE A 15 -6.00 -0.47 -4.62
C PHE A 15 -6.82 0.27 -5.68
N GLY A 16 -7.43 -0.44 -6.63
CA GLY A 16 -8.22 0.17 -7.69
C GLY A 16 -9.43 0.96 -7.16
N ALA A 17 -10.06 0.48 -6.11
CA ALA A 17 -11.15 1.19 -5.43
C ALA A 17 -10.66 2.45 -4.70
N ALA A 18 -9.51 2.35 -4.00
CA ALA A 18 -8.90 3.48 -3.31
C ALA A 18 -8.39 4.56 -4.30
N VAL A 19 -7.72 4.16 -5.39
CA VAL A 19 -7.31 5.08 -6.48
C VAL A 19 -8.51 5.79 -7.08
N ALA A 20 -9.63 5.08 -7.27
CA ALA A 20 -10.87 5.66 -7.78
C ALA A 20 -11.61 6.54 -6.75
N ARG A 21 -11.18 6.55 -5.48
CA ARG A 21 -11.84 7.22 -4.35
C ARG A 21 -13.29 6.77 -4.17
N ASP A 22 -13.56 5.50 -4.46
CA ASP A 22 -14.88 4.88 -4.35
C ASP A 22 -14.97 4.18 -2.99
N ALA A 23 -15.52 4.88 -2.00
CA ALA A 23 -15.60 4.39 -0.62
C ALA A 23 -16.43 3.11 -0.46
N ASP A 24 -17.49 2.95 -1.26
CA ASP A 24 -18.33 1.75 -1.19
C ASP A 24 -17.63 0.55 -1.79
N ARG A 25 -17.01 0.73 -2.97
CA ARG A 25 -16.18 -0.31 -3.59
C ARG A 25 -14.98 -0.67 -2.73
N PHE A 26 -14.35 0.33 -2.10
CA PHE A 26 -13.20 0.12 -1.23
C PHE A 26 -13.59 -0.71 0.00
N ARG A 27 -14.66 -0.33 0.69
CA ARG A 27 -15.20 -1.10 1.82
C ARG A 27 -15.59 -2.52 1.42
N ALA A 28 -16.19 -2.69 0.24
CA ALA A 28 -16.53 -4.02 -0.30
C ALA A 28 -15.27 -4.86 -0.55
N ALA A 29 -14.22 -4.27 -1.12
CA ALA A 29 -12.94 -4.93 -1.36
C ALA A 29 -12.28 -5.37 -0.05
N LEU A 30 -12.22 -4.50 0.96
CA LEU A 30 -11.70 -4.85 2.29
C LEU A 30 -12.52 -5.94 2.96
N THR A 31 -13.85 -5.90 2.81
CA THR A 31 -14.74 -6.95 3.32
C THR A 31 -14.48 -8.28 2.63
N ALA A 32 -14.24 -8.28 1.31
CA ALA A 32 -13.92 -9.49 0.55
C ALA A 32 -12.59 -10.10 1.01
N ILE A 33 -11.56 -9.27 1.27
CA ILE A 33 -10.29 -9.73 1.85
C ILE A 33 -10.51 -10.32 3.24
N GLY A 34 -11.19 -9.60 4.13
CA GLY A 34 -11.42 -10.04 5.51
C GLY A 34 -12.38 -11.23 5.66
N SER A 35 -13.18 -11.52 4.63
CA SER A 35 -14.09 -12.68 4.60
C SER A 35 -13.47 -13.90 3.92
N ALA A 36 -12.26 -13.78 3.37
CA ALA A 36 -11.50 -14.91 2.85
C ALA A 36 -10.89 -15.74 4.00
N ASP A 37 -10.25 -16.86 3.67
CA ASP A 37 -9.49 -17.64 4.64
C ASP A 37 -8.39 -16.78 5.29
N ASP A 38 -8.09 -17.00 6.57
CA ASP A 38 -7.12 -16.19 7.35
C ASP A 38 -5.76 -16.04 6.66
N SER A 39 -5.29 -17.07 5.96
CA SER A 39 -4.04 -17.00 5.20
C SER A 39 -4.14 -16.03 4.01
N VAL A 40 -5.26 -16.02 3.29
CA VAL A 40 -5.50 -15.10 2.16
C VAL A 40 -5.57 -13.66 2.66
N ALA A 41 -6.26 -13.43 3.79
CA ALA A 41 -6.36 -12.09 4.38
C ALA A 41 -4.98 -11.58 4.81
N SER A 42 -4.22 -12.40 5.54
CA SER A 42 -2.87 -12.05 6.02
C SER A 42 -1.90 -11.82 4.87
N GLU A 43 -1.87 -12.71 3.88
CA GLU A 43 -0.97 -12.57 2.73
C GLU A 43 -1.37 -11.41 1.81
N SER A 44 -2.66 -11.03 1.74
CA SER A 44 -3.11 -9.83 1.02
C SER A 44 -2.57 -8.55 1.65
N VAL A 45 -2.66 -8.44 2.98
CA VAL A 45 -2.08 -7.30 3.72
C VAL A 45 -0.56 -7.29 3.58
N HIS A 46 0.08 -8.45 3.67
CA HIS A 46 1.53 -8.56 3.50
C HIS A 46 1.97 -8.12 2.09
N LEU A 47 1.31 -8.59 1.05
CA LEU A 47 1.60 -8.19 -0.33
C LEU A 47 1.45 -6.67 -0.51
N ALA A 48 0.39 -6.08 0.04
CA ALA A 48 0.18 -4.63 0.01
C ALA A 48 1.31 -3.87 0.73
N LEU A 49 1.75 -4.30 1.92
CA LEU A 49 2.87 -3.68 2.64
C LEU A 49 4.18 -3.72 1.84
N VAL A 50 4.43 -4.83 1.15
CA VAL A 50 5.59 -4.97 0.27
C VAL A 50 5.48 -3.97 -0.88
N ILE A 51 4.33 -3.88 -1.54
CA ILE A 51 4.09 -2.91 -2.63
C ILE A 51 4.30 -1.48 -2.14
N ASP A 52 3.74 -1.11 -0.99
CA ASP A 52 3.89 0.21 -0.38
C ASP A 52 5.36 0.55 -0.10
N THR A 53 6.12 -0.42 0.42
CA THR A 53 7.55 -0.27 0.70
C THR A 53 8.33 -0.01 -0.60
N TYR A 54 8.06 -0.79 -1.65
CA TYR A 54 8.70 -0.60 -2.95
C TYR A 54 8.35 0.76 -3.56
N ALA A 55 7.07 1.13 -3.53
CA ALA A 55 6.60 2.41 -4.05
C ALA A 55 7.24 3.58 -3.29
N LEU A 56 7.22 3.56 -1.94
CA LEU A 56 7.81 4.61 -1.10
C LEU A 56 9.31 4.80 -1.37
N LEU A 57 10.06 3.71 -1.57
CA LEU A 57 11.48 3.80 -1.89
C LEU A 57 11.74 4.27 -3.32
N ASP A 58 10.97 3.80 -4.31
CA ASP A 58 11.16 4.20 -5.71
C ASP A 58 10.94 5.70 -5.93
N ILE A 59 9.95 6.30 -5.26
CA ILE A 59 9.70 7.75 -5.34
C ILE A 59 10.87 8.58 -4.77
N HIS A 60 11.64 7.97 -3.86
CA HIS A 60 12.88 8.53 -3.31
C HIS A 60 14.13 7.99 -4.04
N GLN A 61 13.99 7.46 -5.27
CA GLN A 61 15.08 6.92 -6.09
C GLN A 61 15.88 5.82 -5.39
N GLY A 62 15.20 5.00 -4.58
CA GLY A 62 15.78 3.95 -3.76
C GLY A 62 16.44 4.43 -2.47
N ALA A 63 16.51 5.74 -2.23
CA ALA A 63 17.00 6.29 -0.98
C ALA A 63 15.92 6.20 0.11
N LYS A 64 16.36 5.93 1.34
CA LYS A 64 15.47 5.97 2.49
C LYS A 64 15.10 7.43 2.79
N PRO A 65 13.80 7.79 2.82
CA PRO A 65 13.37 9.13 3.21
C PRO A 65 13.70 9.42 4.67
N ASP A 66 14.05 10.67 4.96
CA ASP A 66 14.25 11.14 6.32
C ASP A 66 12.92 11.48 7.02
N GLY A 67 12.98 11.73 8.34
CA GLY A 67 11.77 12.01 9.12
C GLY A 67 11.05 13.31 8.72
N ALA A 68 11.74 14.28 8.12
CA ALA A 68 11.09 15.50 7.64
C ALA A 68 10.31 15.22 6.34
N GLN A 69 10.91 14.46 5.43
CA GLN A 69 10.26 13.98 4.21
C GLN A 69 9.02 13.13 4.54
N LEU A 70 9.12 12.20 5.49
CA LEU A 70 8.01 11.33 5.89
C LEU A 70 6.85 12.10 6.53
N ARG A 71 7.14 13.11 7.36
CA ARG A 71 6.09 13.98 7.92
C ARG A 71 5.37 14.80 6.85
N GLU A 72 6.12 15.33 5.89
CA GLU A 72 5.53 16.09 4.79
C GLU A 72 4.68 15.19 3.89
N LEU A 73 5.18 14.00 3.57
CA LEU A 73 4.45 12.98 2.81
C LEU A 73 3.16 12.57 3.53
N GLY A 74 3.21 12.36 4.84
CA GLY A 74 2.04 12.04 5.66
C GLY A 74 1.01 13.17 5.70
N ARG A 75 1.46 14.44 5.73
CA ARG A 75 0.59 15.62 5.64
C ARG A 75 -0.11 15.70 4.28
N GLU A 76 0.65 15.51 3.20
CA GLU A 76 0.12 15.51 1.84
C GLU A 76 -0.91 14.39 1.63
N PHE A 77 -0.60 13.17 2.08
CA PHE A 77 -1.52 12.05 2.07
C PHE A 77 -2.83 12.39 2.80
N CYS A 78 -2.77 12.89 4.04
CA CYS A 78 -3.97 13.24 4.80
C CYS A 78 -4.81 14.31 4.10
N GLU A 79 -4.17 15.25 3.40
CA GLU A 79 -4.86 16.30 2.66
C GLU A 79 -5.52 15.79 1.37
N MET A 80 -4.86 14.90 0.65
CA MET A 80 -5.36 14.35 -0.61
C MET A 80 -6.43 13.27 -0.39
N GLU A 81 -6.30 12.49 0.67
CA GLU A 81 -7.13 11.31 0.94
C GLU A 81 -8.21 11.58 2.01
N LYS A 82 -8.59 12.86 2.21
CA LYS A 82 -9.66 13.28 3.15
C LYS A 82 -10.99 12.53 2.97
N TRP A 83 -11.26 12.05 1.77
CA TRP A 83 -12.47 11.28 1.47
C TRP A 83 -12.57 9.99 2.30
N ALA A 84 -11.43 9.39 2.64
CA ALA A 84 -11.34 8.17 3.45
C ALA A 84 -11.17 8.45 4.96
N VAL A 85 -11.05 9.72 5.35
CA VAL A 85 -10.86 10.17 6.75
C VAL A 85 -9.70 9.41 7.45
N PRO A 86 -8.48 9.42 6.88
CA PRO A 86 -7.34 8.73 7.49
C PRO A 86 -7.01 9.33 8.86
N ASP A 87 -6.57 8.50 9.81
CA ASP A 87 -6.06 8.96 11.10
C ASP A 87 -4.66 9.57 10.93
N PRO A 88 -4.48 10.90 11.07
CA PRO A 88 -3.17 11.52 10.87
C PRO A 88 -2.12 11.03 11.87
N ALA A 89 -2.54 10.56 13.05
CA ALA A 89 -1.64 10.02 14.06
C ALA A 89 -1.06 8.66 13.66
N ALA A 90 -1.76 7.90 12.81
CA ALA A 90 -1.32 6.59 12.33
C ALA A 90 -0.42 6.69 11.07
N VAL A 91 -0.62 7.72 10.24
CA VAL A 91 0.06 7.85 8.94
C VAL A 91 1.57 7.97 9.04
N THR A 92 2.08 8.87 9.90
CA THR A 92 3.54 9.07 10.00
C THR A 92 4.25 7.84 10.56
N PRO A 93 3.80 7.20 11.67
CA PRO A 93 4.38 5.95 12.14
C PRO A 93 4.36 4.83 11.10
N PHE A 94 3.29 4.72 10.32
CA PHE A 94 3.19 3.76 9.22
C PHE A 94 4.27 3.98 8.16
N LEU A 95 4.39 5.21 7.66
CA LEU A 95 5.39 5.59 6.65
C LEU A 95 6.83 5.40 7.18
N GLU A 96 7.07 5.73 8.45
CA GLU A 96 8.35 5.46 9.11
C GLU A 96 8.66 3.96 9.17
N ALA A 97 7.68 3.12 9.53
CA ALA A 97 7.86 1.67 9.56
C ALA A 97 8.19 1.11 8.16
N LEU A 98 7.48 1.53 7.11
CA LEU A 98 7.79 1.17 5.73
C LEU A 98 9.22 1.60 5.33
N ALA A 99 9.59 2.85 5.60
CA ALA A 99 10.91 3.39 5.27
C ALA A 99 12.05 2.68 6.03
N ASN A 100 11.78 2.22 7.24
CA ASN A 100 12.71 1.45 8.07
C ASN A 100 12.72 -0.05 7.73
N ARG A 101 11.75 -0.53 6.94
CA ARG A 101 11.46 -1.96 6.75
C ARG A 101 11.26 -2.68 8.09
N SER A 102 10.68 -2.00 9.07
CA SER A 102 10.31 -2.57 10.36
C SER A 102 8.89 -3.10 10.32
N PRO A 103 8.54 -4.08 11.17
CA PRO A 103 7.17 -4.55 11.30
C PRO A 103 6.22 -3.39 11.63
N VAL A 104 5.13 -3.24 10.87
CA VAL A 104 4.14 -2.17 11.08
C VAL A 104 3.27 -2.44 12.31
N GLU A 105 3.13 -3.70 12.68
CA GLU A 105 2.45 -4.20 13.88
C GLU A 105 3.13 -3.76 15.19
N ASP A 106 4.40 -3.37 15.14
CA ASP A 106 5.12 -2.84 16.30
C ASP A 106 4.68 -1.40 16.65
N VAL A 107 4.07 -0.69 15.69
CA VAL A 107 3.69 0.73 15.83
C VAL A 107 2.20 0.97 15.70
N LEU A 108 1.44 0.07 15.08
CA LEU A 108 0.00 0.23 14.83
C LEU A 108 -0.79 -1.06 15.07
N PRO A 109 -2.06 -0.94 15.50
CA PRO A 109 -2.95 -2.09 15.64
C PRO A 109 -3.37 -2.65 14.26
N PRO A 110 -3.67 -3.97 14.16
CA PRO A 110 -4.04 -4.63 12.90
C PRO A 110 -5.18 -3.96 12.12
N GLU A 111 -6.19 -3.43 12.83
CA GLU A 111 -7.35 -2.78 12.22
C GLU A 111 -6.95 -1.50 11.48
N GLN A 112 -5.99 -0.75 12.01
CA GLN A 112 -5.47 0.45 11.33
C GLN A 112 -4.59 0.07 10.14
N ILE A 113 -3.76 -0.96 10.29
CA ILE A 113 -2.87 -1.45 9.22
C ILE A 113 -3.69 -1.89 8.00
N SER A 114 -4.73 -2.70 8.22
CA SER A 114 -5.53 -3.29 7.14
C SER A 114 -6.26 -2.29 6.26
N VAL A 115 -6.54 -1.08 6.77
CA VAL A 115 -7.11 0.02 5.97
C VAL A 115 -6.00 0.89 5.38
N LEU A 116 -5.03 1.28 6.21
CA LEU A 116 -4.03 2.27 5.86
C LEU A 116 -3.10 1.79 4.76
N VAL A 117 -2.76 0.49 4.73
CA VAL A 117 -1.92 -0.09 3.68
C VAL A 117 -2.51 0.10 2.28
N PHE A 118 -3.82 -0.12 2.12
CA PHE A 118 -4.43 0.03 0.79
C PHE A 118 -4.60 1.50 0.40
N LEU A 119 -4.86 2.39 1.35
CA LEU A 119 -4.97 3.83 1.07
C LEU A 119 -3.61 4.43 0.72
N VAL A 120 -2.58 4.15 1.52
CA VAL A 120 -1.23 4.66 1.30
C VAL A 120 -0.66 4.09 0.02
N GLY A 121 -0.76 2.78 -0.21
CA GLY A 121 -0.32 2.16 -1.46
C GLY A 121 -1.04 2.71 -2.68
N ALA A 122 -2.37 2.84 -2.65
CA ALA A 122 -3.12 3.44 -3.76
C ALA A 122 -2.67 4.87 -4.05
N TRP A 123 -2.48 5.67 -3.00
CA TRP A 123 -2.00 7.05 -3.16
C TRP A 123 -0.58 7.10 -3.71
N LEU A 124 0.34 6.26 -3.23
CA LEU A 124 1.71 6.17 -3.74
C LEU A 124 1.74 5.72 -5.21
N LEU A 125 0.94 4.70 -5.55
CA LEU A 125 0.81 4.18 -6.91
C LEU A 125 0.22 5.24 -7.85
N ALA A 126 -0.78 6.02 -7.42
CA ALA A 126 -1.45 7.00 -8.28
C ALA A 126 -0.69 8.33 -8.39
N SER A 127 -0.05 8.80 -7.31
CA SER A 127 0.51 10.15 -7.24
C SER A 127 1.91 10.27 -7.82
N PHE A 128 2.65 9.16 -7.91
CA PHE A 128 4.06 9.18 -8.30
C PHE A 128 4.35 8.39 -9.58
N LEU A 129 3.37 8.32 -10.46
CA LEU A 129 3.52 7.72 -11.79
C LEU A 129 4.58 8.44 -12.61
N LYS A 130 5.56 7.70 -13.12
CA LYS A 130 6.53 8.22 -14.10
C LYS A 130 5.81 8.35 -15.45
N ASN A 131 5.97 9.51 -16.11
CA ASN A 131 5.70 9.72 -17.55
C ASN A 131 4.49 8.97 -18.17
N ASN A 132 3.26 9.46 -17.98
CA ASN A 132 2.03 8.89 -18.61
C ASN A 132 1.77 7.39 -18.32
N GLN A 133 2.51 6.75 -17.41
CA GLN A 133 2.28 5.37 -17.01
C GLN A 133 0.99 5.27 -16.20
N ASN A 134 0.21 4.21 -16.42
CA ASN A 134 -0.96 3.92 -15.58
C ASN A 134 -0.49 3.25 -14.27
N TRP A 135 -1.20 3.48 -13.17
CA TRP A 135 -0.89 2.84 -11.88
C TRP A 135 -0.94 1.32 -11.95
N THR A 136 -1.76 0.77 -12.84
CA THR A 136 -1.78 -0.67 -13.11
C THR A 136 -0.46 -1.16 -13.69
N ASP A 137 0.11 -0.44 -14.65
CA ASP A 137 1.39 -0.83 -15.29
C ASP A 137 2.53 -0.72 -14.28
N TYR A 138 2.45 0.26 -13.37
CA TYR A 138 3.44 0.41 -12.31
C TYR A 138 3.33 -0.70 -11.26
N LEU A 139 2.11 -1.03 -10.84
CA LEU A 139 1.85 -2.18 -9.98
C LEU A 139 2.37 -3.48 -10.63
N ASP A 140 2.09 -3.71 -11.91
CA ASP A 140 2.58 -4.88 -12.66
C ASP A 140 4.11 -4.96 -12.62
N SER A 141 4.81 -3.84 -12.83
CA SER A 141 6.27 -3.80 -12.73
C SER A 141 6.81 -4.14 -11.34
N ILE A 142 6.08 -3.79 -10.26
CA ILE A 142 6.46 -4.17 -8.90
C ILE A 142 6.24 -5.67 -8.71
N LEU A 143 5.08 -6.19 -9.11
CA LEU A 143 4.72 -7.61 -8.99
C LEU A 143 5.71 -8.51 -9.76
N ASP A 144 6.01 -8.17 -11.01
CA ASP A 144 6.99 -8.87 -11.84
C ASP A 144 8.38 -8.90 -11.17
N GLY A 145 8.78 -7.77 -10.55
CA GLY A 145 10.02 -7.67 -9.80
C GLY A 145 10.07 -8.58 -8.57
N LEU A 146 8.95 -8.70 -7.85
CA LEU A 146 8.83 -9.57 -6.67
C LEU A 146 8.88 -11.07 -7.03
N GLU A 147 8.30 -11.44 -8.17
CA GLU A 147 8.34 -12.81 -8.67
C GLU A 147 9.73 -13.18 -9.21
N ALA A 148 10.37 -12.28 -9.96
CA ALA A 148 11.72 -12.50 -10.49
C ALA A 148 12.79 -12.67 -9.40
N TYR A 149 12.60 -12.04 -8.23
CA TYR A 149 13.51 -12.16 -7.08
C TYR A 149 13.37 -13.50 -6.34
N ASP A 150 12.30 -14.29 -6.57
CA ASP A 150 12.15 -15.65 -6.02
C ASP A 150 12.88 -16.73 -6.83
N GLY A 151 13.18 -16.44 -8.09
CA GLY A 151 13.73 -17.40 -9.05
C GLY A 151 15.26 -17.49 -9.05
N LYS A 152 15.94 -16.83 -8.11
CA LYS A 152 17.40 -16.82 -7.93
C LYS A 152 17.78 -17.29 -6.54
#